data_AF-A0A2V7YKT9-F1
#
_entry.id   AF-A0A2V7YKT9-F1
#
_cell.length_a   1.000
_cell.length_b   1.000
_cell.length_c   1.000
_cell.angle_alpha   90.00
_cell.angle_beta   90.00
_cell.angle_gamma   90.00
#
_symmetry.space_group_name_H-M   'P 1'
#
loop_
_entity.id
_entity.type
_entity.pdbx_description
1 polymer ?
#
loop_
_entity_poly.entity_id
_entity_poly.type
_entity_poly.pdbx_seq_one_letter_code
_entity_poly.pdbx_strand_id
1 'polypeptide(L)'
;MGAKLSVEEVMANLERRAAFHREQEALHAQQVVFHAQQGEHHREQQAVHAAELQKVLQSLETFRTAAGTAVDLAQTLPPAAQPAAVADEARLPPRNRKMVGRLIKLAAESPGLAEPFGPTDVAAEANRRFAGRLPERIGPRTASDVLRRMLAEGEIKLVREGRPFQEALYARRTRQGG
;
A
#
# COMPACT_ATOMS: atom_id res chain seq x y z
N MET A 1 -6.52 84.93 19.55
CA MET A 1 -6.96 84.75 20.95
C MET A 1 -5.93 83.88 21.66
N GLY A 2 -4.85 84.47 22.16
CA GLY A 2 -3.82 83.72 22.89
C GLY A 2 -4.27 83.52 24.33
N ALA A 3 -4.62 82.29 24.69
CA ALA A 3 -4.92 81.95 26.08
C ALA A 3 -3.61 82.10 26.89
N LYS A 4 -3.59 83.03 27.85
CA LYS A 4 -2.53 83.13 28.84
C LYS A 4 -2.74 81.99 29.84
N LEU A 5 -2.32 80.79 29.47
CA LEU A 5 -2.27 79.65 30.40
C LEU A 5 -1.46 80.08 31.62
N SER A 6 -1.98 79.81 32.81
CA SER A 6 -1.21 80.04 34.03
C SER A 6 0.00 79.09 34.05
N VAL A 7 1.07 79.48 34.75
CA VAL A 7 2.26 78.64 34.88
C VAL A 7 1.91 77.26 35.45
N GLU A 8 0.95 77.21 36.38
CA GLU A 8 0.44 75.96 36.97
C GLU A 8 -0.28 75.07 35.94
N GLU A 9 -1.07 75.65 35.04
CA GLU A 9 -1.74 74.90 33.96
C GLU A 9 -0.75 74.30 32.96
N VAL A 10 0.33 75.03 32.65
CA VAL A 10 1.41 74.54 31.78
C VAL A 10 2.15 73.38 32.45
N MET A 11 2.46 73.49 33.74
CA MET A 11 3.08 72.40 34.51
C MET A 11 2.19 71.17 34.57
N ALA A 12 0.90 71.32 34.91
CA ALA A 12 -0.04 70.21 34.94
C ALA A 12 -0.26 69.55 33.57
N ASN A 13 -0.11 70.31 32.47
CA ASN A 13 -0.15 69.74 31.12
C ASN A 13 1.12 68.93 30.81
N LEU A 14 2.29 69.47 31.14
CA LEU A 14 3.57 68.80 30.93
C LEU A 14 3.70 67.53 31.78
N GLU A 15 3.24 67.54 33.03
CA GLU A 15 3.19 66.34 33.89
C GLU A 15 2.29 65.26 33.30
N ARG A 16 1.10 65.62 32.80
CA ARG A 16 0.20 64.68 32.11
C ARG A 16 0.84 64.08 30.86
N ARG A 17 1.51 64.90 30.05
CA ARG A 17 2.23 64.42 28.86
C ARG A 17 3.40 63.52 29.23
N ALA A 18 4.13 63.84 30.29
CA ALA A 18 5.22 63.01 30.80
C ALA A 18 4.70 61.65 31.30
N ALA A 19 3.58 61.65 32.04
CA ALA A 19 2.93 60.41 32.48
C ALA A 19 2.49 59.56 31.28
N PHE A 20 1.81 60.16 30.31
CA PHE A 20 1.37 59.47 29.09
C PHE A 20 2.53 58.82 28.32
N HIS A 21 3.63 59.56 28.10
CA HIS A 21 4.78 59.02 27.38
C HIS A 21 5.49 57.91 28.16
N ARG A 22 5.58 58.00 29.49
CA ARG A 22 6.14 56.93 30.34
C ARG A 22 5.30 55.65 30.24
N GLU A 23 3.98 55.77 30.28
CA GLU A 23 3.07 54.64 30.08
C GLU A 23 3.23 54.03 28.69
N GLN A 24 3.32 54.88 27.66
CA GLN A 24 3.53 54.43 26.28
C GLN A 24 4.86 53.69 26.10
N GLU A 25 5.95 54.20 26.68
CA GLU A 25 7.26 53.54 26.67
C GLU A 25 7.21 52.18 27.38
N ALA A 26 6.53 52.10 28.52
CA ALA A 26 6.37 50.84 29.25
C ALA A 26 5.59 49.79 28.43
N LEU A 27 4.55 50.20 27.70
CA LEU A 27 3.80 49.31 26.80
C LEU A 27 4.66 48.85 25.61
N HIS A 28 5.42 49.76 25.01
CA HIS A 28 6.32 49.42 23.91
C HIS A 28 7.42 48.45 24.37
N ALA A 29 8.01 48.67 25.54
CA ALA A 29 9.00 47.76 26.11
C ALA A 29 8.42 46.35 26.31
N GLN A 30 7.19 46.25 26.80
CA GLN A 30 6.49 44.96 26.94
C GLN A 30 6.22 44.29 25.58
N GLN A 31 5.80 45.05 24.57
CA GLN A 31 5.57 44.54 23.22
C GLN A 31 6.85 44.00 22.58
N VAL A 32 7.98 44.71 22.74
CA VAL A 32 9.28 44.25 22.23
C VAL A 32 9.68 42.92 22.84
N VAL A 33 9.51 42.76 24.16
CA VAL A 33 9.79 41.50 24.85
C VAL A 33 8.89 40.37 24.35
N PHE A 34 7.60 40.64 24.19
CA PHE A 34 6.64 39.65 23.67
C PHE A 34 7.02 39.19 22.24
N HIS A 35 7.34 40.13 21.35
CA HIS A 35 7.76 39.80 19.99
C HIS A 35 9.09 39.03 19.95
N ALA A 36 10.04 39.39 20.81
CA ALA A 36 11.29 38.65 20.93
C ALA A 36 11.03 37.19 21.35
N GLN A 37 10.16 36.98 22.35
CA GLN A 37 9.76 35.63 22.79
C GLN A 37 9.08 34.83 21.67
N GLN A 38 8.19 35.46 20.90
CA GLN A 38 7.59 34.80 19.74
C GLN A 38 8.61 34.43 18.68
N GLY A 39 9.58 35.30 18.41
CA GLY A 39 10.68 35.04 17.49
C GLY A 39 11.50 33.81 17.89
N GLU A 40 11.84 33.68 19.18
CA GLU A 40 12.53 32.50 19.72
C GLU A 40 11.69 31.24 19.56
N HIS A 41 10.39 31.29 19.90
CA HIS A 41 9.50 30.13 19.74
C HIS A 41 9.41 29.66 18.28
N HIS A 42 9.33 30.59 17.33
CA HIS A 42 9.34 30.24 15.91
C HIS A 42 10.67 29.61 15.47
N ARG A 43 11.80 30.11 15.97
CA ARG A 43 13.12 29.50 15.70
C ARG A 43 13.21 28.09 16.27
N GLU A 44 12.74 27.88 17.49
CA GLU A 44 12.70 26.56 18.12
C GLU A 44 11.85 25.58 17.29
N GLN A 45 10.65 25.99 16.88
CA GLN A 45 9.79 25.15 16.01
C GLN A 45 10.47 24.82 14.68
N GLN A 46 11.12 25.80 14.04
CA GLN A 46 11.87 25.57 12.81
C GLN A 46 13.01 24.56 13.01
N ALA A 47 13.74 24.66 14.13
CA ALA A 47 14.82 23.75 14.46
C ALA A 47 14.30 22.31 14.70
N VAL A 48 13.18 22.15 15.39
CA VAL A 48 12.52 20.85 15.60
C VAL A 48 12.12 20.24 14.26
N HIS A 49 11.43 20.99 13.40
CA HIS A 49 11.01 20.49 12.09
C HIS A 49 12.20 20.15 11.18
N ALA A 50 13.25 20.96 11.20
CA ALA A 50 14.46 20.67 10.44
C ALA A 50 15.12 19.35 10.90
N ALA A 51 15.20 19.12 12.21
CA ALA A 51 15.74 17.89 12.77
C ALA A 51 14.86 16.67 12.45
N GLU A 52 13.53 16.79 12.52
CA GLU A 52 12.60 15.74 12.13
C GLU A 52 12.72 15.39 10.65
N LEU A 53 12.78 16.40 9.78
CA LEU A 53 12.97 16.20 8.35
C LEU A 53 14.27 15.45 8.06
N GLN A 54 15.38 15.82 8.71
CA GLN A 54 16.65 15.14 8.54
C GLN A 54 16.57 13.65 8.96
N LYS A 55 15.90 13.35 10.09
CA LYS A 55 15.69 11.96 10.54
C LYS A 55 14.87 11.15 9.54
N VAL A 56 13.81 11.74 8.99
CA VAL A 56 12.95 11.10 7.99
C VAL A 56 13.74 10.80 6.71
N LEU A 57 14.51 11.77 6.22
CA LEU A 57 15.35 11.59 5.03
C LEU A 57 16.39 10.48 5.23
N GLN A 58 17.07 10.44 6.38
CA GLN A 58 18.03 9.39 6.71
C GLN A 58 17.37 8.00 6.78
N SER A 59 16.19 7.92 7.40
CA SER A 59 15.43 6.67 7.49
C SER A 59 14.98 6.18 6.11
N LEU A 60 14.56 7.12 5.26
CA LEU A 60 14.16 6.84 3.89
C LEU A 60 15.33 6.34 3.04
N GLU A 61 16.52 6.93 3.17
CA GLU A 61 17.74 6.45 2.51
C GLU A 61 18.10 5.03 2.98
N THR A 62 18.08 4.81 4.29
CA THR A 62 18.34 3.48 4.88
C THR A 62 17.35 2.44 4.33
N PHE A 63 16.06 2.80 4.28
CA PHE A 63 15.02 1.93 3.73
C PHE A 63 15.22 1.64 2.24
N ARG A 64 15.60 2.64 1.44
CA ARG A 64 15.89 2.44 0.01
C ARG A 64 17.04 1.45 -0.20
N THR A 65 18.11 1.59 0.57
CA THR A 65 19.24 0.66 0.52
C THR A 65 18.82 -0.74 0.92
N ALA A 66 18.10 -0.90 2.03
CA ALA A 66 17.60 -2.20 2.49
C ALA A 66 16.63 -2.84 1.48
N ALA A 67 15.75 -2.05 0.86
CA ALA A 67 14.85 -2.50 -0.19
C ALA A 67 15.61 -2.97 -1.43
N GLY A 68 16.66 -2.25 -1.84
CA GLY A 68 17.56 -2.68 -2.92
C GLY A 68 18.18 -4.06 -2.62
N THR A 69 18.77 -4.22 -1.44
CA THR A 69 19.33 -5.51 -1.00
C THR A 69 18.28 -6.63 -0.97
N ALA A 70 17.06 -6.33 -0.51
CA ALA A 70 15.97 -7.32 -0.50
C ALA A 70 15.55 -7.75 -1.92
N VAL A 71 15.53 -6.81 -2.88
CA VAL A 71 15.27 -7.11 -4.29
C VAL A 71 16.38 -7.97 -4.88
N ASP A 72 17.65 -7.63 -4.63
CA ASP A 72 18.79 -8.42 -5.10
C ASP A 72 18.73 -9.86 -4.55
N LEU A 73 18.44 -10.01 -3.25
CA LEU A 73 18.24 -11.32 -2.62
C LEU A 73 17.07 -12.09 -3.26
N ALA A 74 15.94 -11.43 -3.52
CA ALA A 74 14.79 -12.05 -4.16
C ALA A 74 15.09 -12.50 -5.61
N GLN A 75 15.96 -11.79 -6.33
CA GLN A 75 16.38 -12.14 -7.69
C GLN A 75 17.40 -13.29 -7.73
N THR A 76 18.22 -13.44 -6.69
CA THR A 76 19.18 -14.57 -6.58
C THR A 76 18.52 -15.92 -6.25
N LEU A 77 17.23 -15.94 -5.89
CA LEU A 77 16.48 -17.17 -5.72
C LEU A 77 16.27 -17.85 -7.09
N PRO A 78 16.57 -19.16 -7.24
CA PRO A 78 16.24 -19.89 -8.46
C PRO A 78 14.72 -19.79 -8.71
N PRO A 79 14.26 -19.77 -9.98
CA PRO A 79 12.87 -19.47 -10.38
C PRO A 79 11.79 -20.45 -9.88
N ALA A 80 12.11 -21.37 -8.97
CA ALA A 80 11.19 -22.37 -8.44
C ALA A 80 10.26 -21.88 -7.31
N ALA A 81 10.33 -20.62 -6.89
CA ALA A 81 9.46 -20.11 -5.82
C ALA A 81 8.98 -18.66 -6.03
N GLN A 82 8.76 -18.24 -7.28
CA GLN A 82 7.90 -17.07 -7.50
C GLN A 82 6.48 -17.44 -7.06
N PRO A 83 5.86 -16.76 -6.08
CA PRO A 83 4.42 -16.85 -5.92
C PRO A 83 3.82 -16.38 -7.25
N ALA A 84 3.09 -17.28 -7.91
CA ALA A 84 2.50 -17.04 -9.22
C ALA A 84 1.94 -15.63 -9.30
N ALA A 85 2.40 -14.89 -10.31
CA ALA A 85 1.93 -13.56 -10.67
C ALA A 85 0.42 -13.45 -10.38
N VAL A 86 0.09 -12.48 -9.52
CA VAL A 86 -1.26 -11.99 -9.28
C VAL A 86 -1.95 -11.95 -10.63
N ALA A 87 -2.95 -12.82 -10.80
CA ALA A 87 -3.66 -12.93 -12.06
C ALA A 87 -4.19 -11.54 -12.41
N ASP A 88 -3.79 -11.00 -13.56
CA ASP A 88 -4.36 -9.78 -14.14
C ASP A 88 -5.87 -9.83 -13.94
N GLU A 89 -6.39 -8.94 -13.09
CA GLU A 89 -7.82 -8.94 -12.75
C GLU A 89 -8.71 -8.76 -13.99
N ALA A 90 -8.13 -8.22 -15.07
CA ALA A 90 -8.74 -8.04 -16.38
C ALA A 90 -9.11 -9.35 -17.11
N ARG A 91 -8.52 -10.50 -16.77
CA ARG A 91 -8.86 -11.81 -17.39
C ARG A 91 -9.84 -12.65 -16.57
N LEU A 92 -10.30 -12.15 -15.42
CA LEU A 92 -11.13 -12.93 -14.52
C LEU A 92 -12.61 -12.89 -14.92
N PRO A 93 -13.31 -14.04 -14.94
CA PRO A 93 -14.72 -14.10 -15.33
C PRO A 93 -15.63 -13.32 -14.35
N PRO A 94 -16.77 -12.77 -14.82
CA PRO A 94 -17.73 -12.08 -13.97
C PRO A 94 -18.28 -13.01 -12.88
N ARG A 95 -18.60 -12.46 -11.71
CA ARG A 95 -19.17 -13.20 -10.56
C ARG A 95 -20.55 -13.76 -10.92
N ASN A 96 -20.59 -14.96 -11.50
CA ASN A 96 -21.81 -15.68 -11.85
C ASN A 96 -21.73 -17.16 -11.44
N ARG A 97 -22.83 -17.92 -11.55
CA ARG A 97 -22.88 -19.35 -11.17
C ARG A 97 -21.86 -20.25 -11.91
N LYS A 98 -21.30 -19.81 -13.04
CA LYS A 98 -20.29 -20.54 -13.83
C LYS A 98 -18.85 -20.11 -13.49
N MET A 99 -18.67 -19.15 -12.57
CA MET A 99 -17.37 -18.61 -12.20
C MET A 99 -16.43 -19.69 -11.68
N VAL A 100 -16.87 -20.54 -10.75
CA VAL A 100 -16.04 -21.60 -10.15
C VAL A 100 -15.47 -22.53 -11.22
N GLY A 101 -16.30 -23.00 -12.15
CA GLY A 101 -15.84 -23.83 -13.26
C GLY A 101 -14.83 -23.14 -14.17
N ARG A 102 -15.03 -21.85 -14.47
CA ARG A 102 -14.07 -21.06 -15.26
C ARG A 102 -12.75 -20.80 -14.53
N LEU A 103 -12.80 -20.58 -13.23
CA LEU A 103 -11.59 -20.43 -12.40
C LEU A 103 -10.80 -21.74 -12.34
N ILE A 104 -11.49 -22.88 -12.25
CA ILE A 104 -10.85 -24.21 -12.31
C ILE A 104 -10.19 -24.43 -13.69
N LYS A 105 -10.85 -24.07 -14.80
CA LYS A 105 -10.24 -24.12 -16.13
C LYS A 105 -8.97 -23.26 -16.21
N LEU A 106 -9.05 -22.01 -15.74
CA LEU A 106 -7.89 -21.10 -15.69
C LEU A 106 -6.75 -21.62 -14.79
N ALA A 107 -7.08 -22.39 -13.74
CA ALA A 107 -6.09 -23.04 -12.90
C ALA A 107 -5.42 -24.23 -13.60
N ALA A 108 -6.18 -25.07 -14.32
CA ALA A 108 -5.64 -26.18 -15.11
C ALA A 108 -4.76 -25.71 -16.29
N GLU A 109 -5.11 -24.58 -16.90
CA GLU A 109 -4.32 -23.93 -17.96
C GLU A 109 -3.14 -23.10 -17.43
N SER A 110 -3.01 -22.97 -16.10
CA SER A 110 -1.98 -22.13 -15.48
C SER A 110 -0.57 -22.68 -15.73
N PRO A 111 0.39 -21.87 -16.19
CA PRO A 111 1.77 -22.32 -16.39
C PRO A 111 2.47 -22.70 -15.08
N GLY A 112 1.92 -22.29 -13.93
CA GLY A 112 2.44 -22.67 -12.60
C GLY A 112 2.03 -24.07 -12.13
N LEU A 113 1.20 -24.79 -12.88
CA LEU A 113 0.80 -26.16 -12.55
C LEU A 113 1.73 -27.17 -13.24
N ALA A 114 2.44 -27.96 -12.43
CA ALA A 114 3.32 -29.02 -12.91
C ALA A 114 2.53 -30.12 -13.63
N GLU A 115 3.04 -30.58 -14.77
CA GLU A 115 2.43 -31.67 -15.54
C GLU A 115 3.16 -33.00 -15.28
N PRO A 116 2.44 -34.13 -15.14
CA PRO A 116 0.97 -34.27 -15.17
C PRO A 116 0.31 -33.85 -13.84
N PHE A 117 -0.92 -33.34 -13.90
CA PHE A 117 -1.66 -32.84 -12.73
C PHE A 117 -2.94 -33.65 -12.44
N GLY A 118 -3.27 -33.76 -11.16
CA GLY A 118 -4.52 -34.33 -10.69
C GLY A 118 -5.59 -33.29 -10.32
N PRO A 119 -6.84 -33.73 -10.07
CA PRO A 119 -7.89 -32.89 -9.50
C PRO A 119 -7.49 -32.21 -8.19
N THR A 120 -6.67 -32.87 -7.36
CA THR A 120 -6.20 -32.31 -6.09
C THR A 120 -5.28 -31.12 -6.32
N ASP A 121 -4.32 -31.23 -7.25
CA ASP A 121 -3.39 -30.16 -7.58
C ASP A 121 -4.10 -28.96 -8.19
N VAL A 122 -5.06 -29.20 -9.09
CA VAL A 122 -5.86 -28.13 -9.70
C VAL A 122 -6.73 -27.42 -8.67
N ALA A 123 -7.33 -28.14 -7.73
CA ALA A 123 -8.10 -27.54 -6.64
C ALA A 123 -7.22 -26.69 -5.72
N ALA A 124 -6.02 -27.19 -5.37
CA ALA A 124 -5.05 -26.46 -4.56
C ALA A 124 -4.58 -25.17 -5.26
N GLU A 125 -4.25 -25.25 -6.55
CA GLU A 125 -3.83 -24.11 -7.36
C GLU A 125 -4.96 -23.07 -7.50
N ALA A 126 -6.19 -23.52 -7.77
CA ALA A 126 -7.36 -22.64 -7.85
C ALA A 126 -7.65 -21.93 -6.51
N ASN A 127 -7.55 -22.65 -5.39
CA ASN A 127 -7.71 -22.07 -4.05
C ASN A 127 -6.59 -21.09 -3.73
N ARG A 128 -5.33 -21.39 -4.09
CA ARG A 128 -4.20 -20.48 -3.88
C ARG A 128 -4.36 -19.19 -4.68
N ARG A 129 -4.75 -19.30 -5.95
CA ARG A 129 -4.78 -18.19 -6.90
C ARG A 129 -6.04 -17.34 -6.80
N PHE A 130 -7.18 -17.95 -6.44
CA PHE A 130 -8.49 -17.29 -6.48
C PHE A 130 -9.21 -17.26 -5.12
N ALA A 131 -8.51 -17.48 -4.00
CA ALA A 131 -9.07 -17.44 -2.65
C ALA A 131 -10.00 -16.23 -2.42
N GLY A 132 -9.60 -15.04 -2.85
CA GLY A 132 -10.39 -13.81 -2.65
C GLY A 132 -11.67 -13.69 -3.49
N ARG A 133 -11.90 -14.57 -4.46
CA ARG A 133 -13.11 -14.59 -5.31
C ARG A 133 -13.97 -15.82 -5.12
N LEU A 134 -13.47 -16.85 -4.45
CA LEU A 134 -14.21 -18.07 -4.20
C LEU A 134 -15.09 -17.91 -2.95
N PRO A 135 -16.40 -18.23 -3.02
CA PRO A 135 -17.26 -18.20 -1.84
C PRO A 135 -16.89 -19.29 -0.83
N GLU A 136 -16.32 -20.40 -1.31
CA GLU A 136 -15.87 -21.54 -0.52
C GLU A 136 -14.66 -22.19 -1.20
N ARG A 137 -13.81 -22.88 -0.42
CA ARG A 137 -12.67 -23.63 -0.96
C ARG A 137 -13.17 -24.73 -1.91
N ILE A 138 -12.56 -24.81 -3.09
CA ILE A 138 -12.85 -25.83 -4.08
C ILE A 138 -12.28 -27.16 -3.60
N GLY A 139 -13.12 -28.20 -3.59
CA GLY A 139 -12.70 -29.57 -3.30
C GLY A 139 -12.24 -30.34 -4.55
N PRO A 140 -11.47 -31.44 -4.39
CA PRO A 140 -10.99 -32.26 -5.50
C PRO A 140 -12.10 -32.85 -6.39
N ARG A 141 -13.29 -33.10 -5.83
CA ARG A 141 -14.45 -33.62 -6.58
C ARG A 141 -14.93 -32.61 -7.64
N THR A 142 -15.12 -31.36 -7.24
CA THR A 142 -15.55 -30.28 -8.14
C THR A 142 -14.50 -30.02 -9.22
N ALA A 143 -13.21 -30.09 -8.87
CA ALA A 143 -12.13 -30.02 -9.86
C ALA A 143 -12.17 -31.21 -10.84
N SER A 144 -12.39 -32.43 -10.33
CA SER A 144 -12.52 -33.64 -11.16
C SER A 144 -13.66 -33.52 -12.17
N ASP A 145 -14.82 -33.01 -11.77
CA ASP A 145 -15.98 -32.84 -12.67
C ASP A 145 -15.66 -31.88 -13.82
N VAL A 146 -14.95 -30.79 -13.54
CA VAL A 146 -14.51 -29.83 -14.56
C VAL A 146 -13.45 -30.44 -15.46
N LEU A 147 -12.47 -31.16 -14.92
CA LEU A 147 -11.42 -31.83 -15.70
C LEU A 147 -12.00 -32.90 -16.63
N ARG A 148 -12.99 -33.68 -16.18
CA ARG A 148 -13.71 -34.63 -17.05
C ARG A 148 -14.42 -33.93 -18.20
N ARG A 149 -15.01 -32.75 -17.95
CA ARG A 149 -15.61 -31.93 -19.00
C ARG A 149 -14.56 -31.38 -19.98
N MET A 150 -13.44 -30.86 -19.48
CA MET A 150 -12.33 -30.40 -20.32
C MET A 150 -11.72 -31.52 -21.17
N LEU A 151 -11.68 -32.76 -20.64
CA LEU A 151 -11.27 -33.94 -21.39
C LEU A 151 -12.26 -34.24 -22.52
N ALA A 152 -13.57 -34.19 -22.24
CA ALA A 152 -14.61 -34.40 -23.26
C ALA A 152 -14.61 -33.30 -24.34
N GLU A 153 -14.27 -32.07 -23.96
CA GLU A 153 -14.11 -30.91 -24.87
C GLU A 153 -12.76 -30.93 -25.62
N GLY A 154 -11.85 -31.85 -25.28
CA GLY A 154 -10.55 -32.04 -25.95
C GLY A 154 -9.48 -31.00 -25.60
N GLU A 155 -9.70 -30.21 -24.52
CA GLU A 155 -8.78 -29.18 -24.02
C GLU A 155 -7.56 -29.78 -23.29
N ILE A 156 -7.74 -30.96 -22.67
CA ILE A 156 -6.70 -31.70 -21.94
C ILE A 156 -6.65 -33.16 -22.40
N LYS A 157 -5.54 -33.85 -22.13
CA LYS A 157 -5.38 -35.29 -22.40
C LYS A 157 -5.28 -36.08 -21.10
N LEU A 158 -5.90 -37.27 -21.08
CA LEU A 158 -5.74 -38.21 -19.99
C LEU A 158 -4.38 -38.91 -20.12
N VAL A 159 -3.54 -38.77 -19.09
CA VAL A 159 -2.23 -39.43 -18.99
C VAL A 159 -2.36 -40.74 -18.23
N ARG A 160 -3.19 -40.75 -17.19
CA ARG A 160 -3.45 -41.94 -16.37
C ARG A 160 -4.90 -41.96 -15.92
N GLU A 161 -5.56 -43.10 -16.11
CA GLU A 161 -6.91 -43.32 -15.59
C GLU A 161 -6.91 -43.38 -14.05
N GLY A 162 -7.97 -42.87 -13.42
CA GLY A 162 -8.14 -42.94 -11.99
C GLY A 162 -8.47 -44.37 -11.53
N ARG A 163 -7.90 -44.79 -10.40
CA ARG A 163 -8.20 -46.06 -9.71
C ARG A 163 -8.84 -45.77 -8.34
N PRO A 164 -9.42 -46.76 -7.64
CA PRO A 164 -10.09 -46.54 -6.34
C PRO A 164 -9.27 -45.80 -5.29
N PHE A 165 -7.94 -45.76 -5.41
CA PHE A 165 -7.02 -45.04 -4.52
C PHE A 165 -6.02 -44.12 -5.25
N GLN A 166 -6.21 -43.89 -6.55
CA GLN A 166 -5.31 -43.06 -7.35
C GLN A 166 -6.12 -42.11 -8.19
N GLU A 167 -5.85 -40.81 -8.09
CA GLU A 167 -6.51 -39.84 -8.93
C GLU A 167 -6.07 -39.97 -10.40
N ALA A 168 -7.00 -39.61 -11.29
CA ALA A 168 -6.74 -39.51 -12.71
C ALA A 168 -5.75 -38.37 -12.95
N LEU A 169 -4.75 -38.61 -13.79
CA LEU A 169 -3.75 -37.61 -14.14
C LEU A 169 -4.01 -37.11 -15.55
N TYR A 170 -3.95 -35.79 -15.69
CA TYR A 170 -4.17 -35.08 -16.94
C TYR A 170 -2.92 -34.30 -17.30
N ALA A 171 -2.75 -34.04 -18.60
CA ALA A 171 -1.75 -33.12 -19.11
C ALA A 171 -2.41 -32.15 -20.06
N ARG A 172 -1.81 -30.98 -20.23
CA ARG A 172 -2.31 -30.02 -21.21
C ARG A 172 -2.10 -30.58 -22.61
N ARG A 173 -3.03 -30.28 -23.51
CA ARG A 173 -2.81 -30.55 -24.92
C ARG A 173 -1.84 -29.50 -25.42
N THR A 174 -0.61 -29.90 -25.74
CA THR A 174 0.33 -29.02 -26.45
C THR A 174 -0.34 -28.59 -27.75
N ARG A 175 -0.67 -27.30 -27.91
CA ARG A 175 -0.95 -26.73 -29.22
C ARG A 175 0.35 -26.78 -30.03
N GLN A 176 0.65 -27.93 -30.64
CA GLN A 176 1.48 -27.93 -31.83
C GLN A 176 0.68 -27.25 -32.93
N GLY A 177 1.28 -26.25 -33.55
CA GLY A 177 0.63 -25.30 -34.43
C GLY A 177 -0.08 -25.91 -35.63
N GLY A 178 -1.17 -25.25 -35.98
CA GLY A 178 -1.72 -25.13 -37.33
C GLY A 178 -1.95 -23.65 -37.57
#